data_AF-A0A7S0I8S3-F1
#
_entry.id   AF-A0A7S0I8S3-F1
#
_cell.length_a   1.000
_cell.length_b   1.000
_cell.length_c   1.000
_cell.angle_alpha   90.00
_cell.angle_beta   90.00
_cell.angle_gamma   90.00
#
_symmetry.space_group_name_H-M   'P 1'
#
loop_
_entity.id
_entity.type
_entity.pdbx_description
1 polymer ?
#
loop_
_entity_poly.entity_id
_entity_poly.type
_entity_poly.pdbx_seq_one_letter_code
_entity_poly.pdbx_strand_id
1 'polypeptide(L)'
;QYAESTPPLIAKPGMGAKRVTYYRRRTQGDTAGRSLTQGGQRHVIDLRSEAASPFISDLSPGQPQESLETTMYRAPMFRRVIGKDEAIYLLIRSPHGAMTMREITEYFMCGQQEPHIEVFQPNTDRLRDFEERAVNSAVIHTLLKQRDEKVPEEDMRVKVSDIEKQFNRAIVGNDIKRRIRRRVVQPVRPPGTRRRADEWDDDADEFELNPGYRFEDDLMIHRMCPVEEVCAYDSMRAAKAKLEAGRDRDGIARIRKLIGTSMTQMQNAFQSVMRGTTPAQRKGLLDLELMLQLQPWNQTVEFLAAVGGRAVLHLNPSRRLREKTGKFYHYVRRQPPKEDQVSAQPKVKPGTVTGTDADLRKLTMPQSERILKGFGVPEWKIKSLHRWKRIGLIRELSGAATADKNAEHSGLSRFARSLRVGIQQQMTEQKEAANKIFKNMRKMLSDKKGSRRTRGGAGGSSDDDGGSDDDDDDDESAAELRERLRRAEASIRSMRVELEDAAERARMDALTRERAEATANDLERTLAKFATQNEEMLAAVKRQTTRAMDAEQKAKIAARRVGETRLSDARRLEVAMKAGYLARYWRAAFA
;
A
#
# COMPACT_ATOMS: atom_id res chain seq x y z
N GLN A 1 -6.27 3.47 20.67
CA GLN A 1 -4.81 3.31 20.47
C GLN A 1 -4.58 2.48 19.22
N TYR A 2 -3.68 2.89 18.33
CA TYR A 2 -3.32 2.08 17.15
C TYR A 2 -2.24 1.05 17.50
N ALA A 3 -2.40 -0.17 17.00
CA ALA A 3 -1.39 -1.22 17.14
C ALA A 3 -0.22 -1.05 16.15
N GLU A 4 -0.47 -0.42 15.00
CA GLU A 4 0.60 -0.06 14.05
C GLU A 4 1.40 1.12 14.60
N SER A 5 2.73 1.02 14.59
CA SER A 5 3.63 2.11 14.99
C SER A 5 3.55 3.31 14.04
N THR A 6 3.34 3.03 12.76
CA THR A 6 3.18 4.03 11.70
C THR A 6 1.98 3.66 10.82
N PRO A 7 0.74 3.91 11.29
CA PRO A 7 -0.46 3.65 10.50
C PRO A 7 -0.40 4.47 9.19
N PRO A 8 -0.84 3.92 8.05
CA PRO A 8 -0.76 4.62 6.76
C PRO A 8 -1.65 5.85 6.70
N LEU A 9 -2.79 5.88 7.39
CA LEU A 9 -3.73 7.00 7.36
C LEU A 9 -4.18 7.33 8.79
N ILE A 10 -4.16 8.61 9.16
CA ILE A 10 -4.56 9.07 10.49
C ILE A 10 -5.55 10.23 10.31
N ALA A 11 -6.71 10.10 10.95
CA ALA A 11 -7.74 11.13 10.94
C ALA A 11 -7.27 12.37 11.69
N LYS A 12 -7.58 13.55 11.13
CA LYS A 12 -7.35 14.84 11.76
C LYS A 12 -8.47 15.16 12.77
N PRO A 13 -8.22 16.06 13.74
CA PRO A 13 -9.28 16.56 14.62
C PRO A 13 -10.47 17.08 13.81
N GLY A 14 -11.69 16.74 14.24
CA GLY A 14 -12.93 17.12 13.56
C GLY A 14 -13.44 16.11 12.52
N MET A 15 -12.62 15.14 12.08
CA MET A 15 -13.08 14.08 11.18
C MET A 15 -13.97 13.06 11.90
N GLY A 16 -15.03 12.61 11.23
CA GLY A 16 -15.94 11.59 11.75
C GLY A 16 -15.42 10.17 11.54
N ALA A 17 -15.76 9.27 12.47
CA ALA A 17 -15.54 7.83 12.34
C ALA A 17 -16.76 7.08 12.91
N LYS A 18 -17.02 5.87 12.39
CA LYS A 18 -18.11 5.00 12.85
C LYS A 18 -17.54 3.77 13.52
N ARG A 19 -18.05 3.43 14.71
CA ARG A 19 -17.84 2.11 15.30
C ARG A 19 -18.88 1.14 14.72
N VAL A 20 -18.40 0.17 13.95
CA VAL A 20 -19.24 -0.81 13.26
C VAL A 20 -18.96 -2.20 13.78
N THR A 21 -20.00 -2.98 14.05
CA THR A 21 -19.89 -4.40 14.40
C THR A 21 -20.28 -5.24 13.19
N TYR A 22 -19.32 -5.97 12.64
CA TYR A 22 -19.62 -6.94 11.59
C TYR A 22 -19.96 -8.28 12.22
N TYR A 23 -21.07 -8.87 11.78
CA TYR A 23 -21.51 -10.19 12.20
C TYR A 23 -21.81 -11.04 10.98
N ARG A 24 -21.13 -12.18 10.85
CA ARG A 24 -21.44 -13.17 9.81
C ARG A 24 -22.27 -14.28 10.43
N ARG A 25 -23.45 -14.54 9.90
CA ARG A 25 -24.35 -15.60 10.38
C ARG A 25 -23.73 -16.99 10.25
N ARG A 26 -24.01 -17.87 11.22
CA ARG A 26 -23.63 -19.30 11.16
C ARG A 26 -24.43 -20.06 10.11
N THR A 27 -25.72 -19.76 10.02
CA THR A 27 -26.70 -20.37 9.13
C THR A 27 -27.69 -19.31 8.65
N GLN A 28 -28.52 -19.61 7.66
CA GLN A 28 -29.51 -18.65 7.17
C GLN A 28 -30.54 -18.23 8.24
N GLY A 29 -30.86 -19.13 9.18
CA GLY A 29 -31.80 -18.90 10.28
C GLY A 29 -31.20 -18.22 11.53
N ASP A 30 -29.90 -17.91 11.53
CA ASP A 30 -29.24 -17.24 12.65
C ASP A 30 -29.76 -15.79 12.81
N THR A 31 -30.38 -15.50 13.95
CA THR A 31 -30.94 -14.20 14.30
C THR A 31 -30.07 -13.42 15.30
N ALA A 32 -28.96 -13.98 15.78
CA ALA A 32 -28.14 -13.35 16.83
C ALA A 32 -27.53 -12.01 16.36
N GLY A 33 -27.27 -11.85 15.06
CA GLY A 33 -26.88 -10.56 14.46
C GLY A 33 -27.92 -9.45 14.69
N ARG A 34 -29.22 -9.79 14.66
CA ARG A 34 -30.32 -8.85 14.95
C ARG A 34 -30.45 -8.57 16.45
N SER A 35 -30.13 -9.53 17.31
CA SER A 35 -30.10 -9.26 18.75
C SER A 35 -29.00 -8.27 19.12
N LEU A 36 -27.87 -8.23 18.38
CA LEU A 36 -26.80 -7.26 18.60
C LEU A 36 -27.20 -5.80 18.27
N THR A 37 -28.26 -5.57 17.48
CA THR A 37 -28.79 -4.23 17.21
C THR A 37 -29.81 -3.77 18.26
N GLN A 38 -30.39 -4.68 19.03
CA GLN A 38 -31.36 -4.36 20.09
C GLN A 38 -30.63 -3.64 21.23
N GLY A 39 -30.85 -2.32 21.35
CA GLY A 39 -30.16 -1.44 22.31
C GLY A 39 -29.62 -0.14 21.71
N GLY A 40 -29.71 0.06 20.38
CA GLY A 40 -29.52 1.36 19.69
C GLY A 40 -28.08 1.94 19.68
N GLN A 41 -27.20 1.46 20.55
CA GLN A 41 -25.83 1.96 20.74
C GLN A 41 -24.80 1.40 19.73
N ARG A 42 -25.16 0.38 18.94
CA ARG A 42 -24.25 -0.35 18.05
C ARG A 42 -24.75 -0.34 16.61
N HIS A 43 -23.95 0.18 15.71
CA HIS A 43 -24.17 0.01 14.27
C HIS A 43 -23.68 -1.39 13.88
N VAL A 44 -24.61 -2.30 13.55
CA VAL A 44 -24.28 -3.69 13.21
C VAL A 44 -24.55 -3.93 11.73
N ILE A 45 -23.59 -4.55 11.05
CA ILE A 45 -23.75 -5.06 9.70
C ILE A 45 -23.90 -6.58 9.81
N ASP A 46 -25.14 -7.04 9.62
CA ASP A 46 -25.55 -8.45 9.67
C ASP A 46 -25.40 -9.10 8.29
N LEU A 47 -24.32 -9.86 8.12
CA LEU A 47 -23.93 -10.52 6.89
C LEU A 47 -24.53 -11.93 6.81
N ARG A 48 -25.10 -12.29 5.66
CA ARG A 48 -25.54 -13.66 5.35
C ARG A 48 -24.38 -14.66 5.45
N SER A 49 -24.66 -15.94 5.64
CA SER A 49 -23.65 -17.00 5.75
C SER A 49 -22.71 -17.05 4.54
N GLU A 50 -23.23 -16.78 3.34
CA GLU A 50 -22.51 -16.83 2.06
C GLU A 50 -21.91 -15.48 1.66
N ALA A 51 -22.19 -14.41 2.40
CA ALA A 51 -21.69 -13.08 2.06
C ALA A 51 -20.15 -13.02 2.17
N ALA A 52 -19.54 -12.29 1.24
CA ALA A 52 -18.10 -12.04 1.28
C ALA A 52 -17.73 -11.23 2.54
N SER A 53 -16.53 -11.50 3.06
CA SER A 53 -15.99 -10.72 4.16
C SER A 53 -15.67 -9.29 3.70
N PRO A 54 -15.96 -8.26 4.51
CA PRO A 54 -15.50 -6.91 4.26
C PRO A 54 -13.99 -6.75 4.52
N PHE A 55 -13.34 -7.71 5.16
CA PHE A 55 -11.90 -7.69 5.41
C PHE A 55 -11.16 -8.53 4.37
N ILE A 56 -9.84 -8.32 4.24
CA ILE A 56 -8.96 -9.23 3.46
C ILE A 56 -8.95 -10.66 4.03
N SER A 57 -9.30 -10.79 5.32
CA SER A 57 -9.50 -12.06 6.02
C SER A 57 -10.99 -12.39 6.14
N ASP A 58 -11.32 -13.68 6.30
CA ASP A 58 -12.66 -14.15 6.59
C ASP A 58 -13.10 -13.79 8.01
N LEU A 59 -14.33 -13.30 8.11
CA LEU A 59 -15.04 -13.25 9.38
C LEU A 59 -15.49 -14.64 9.80
N SER A 60 -15.18 -14.99 11.05
CA SER A 60 -15.62 -16.25 11.66
C SER A 60 -17.14 -16.24 11.86
N PRO A 61 -17.88 -17.22 11.32
CA PRO A 61 -19.33 -17.30 11.49
C PRO A 61 -19.74 -17.32 12.97
N GLY A 62 -20.74 -16.52 13.31
CA GLY A 62 -21.28 -16.37 14.64
C GLY A 62 -20.44 -15.56 15.61
N GLN A 63 -19.31 -14.99 15.18
CA GLN A 63 -18.42 -14.21 16.03
C GLN A 63 -18.44 -12.74 15.61
N PRO A 64 -18.90 -11.81 16.46
CA PRO A 64 -18.88 -10.38 16.14
C PRO A 64 -17.43 -9.87 16.08
N GLN A 65 -17.20 -8.95 15.15
CA GLN A 65 -15.96 -8.19 15.01
C GLN A 65 -16.26 -6.70 14.97
N GLU A 66 -15.86 -5.98 16.01
CA GLU A 66 -15.93 -4.52 16.01
C GLU A 66 -14.82 -3.93 15.13
N SER A 67 -15.10 -2.81 14.49
CA SER A 67 -14.21 -2.14 13.55
C SER A 67 -14.42 -0.63 13.60
N LEU A 68 -13.32 0.10 13.44
CA LEU A 68 -13.33 1.52 13.16
C LEU A 68 -13.48 1.70 11.66
N GLU A 69 -14.57 2.35 11.24
CA GLU A 69 -14.87 2.63 9.86
C GLU A 69 -14.73 4.14 9.60
N THR A 70 -13.89 4.50 8.64
CA THR A 70 -13.71 5.87 8.17
C THR A 70 -13.79 5.91 6.65
N THR A 71 -13.90 7.10 6.07
CA THR A 71 -13.78 7.30 4.62
C THR A 71 -12.39 6.90 4.09
N MET A 72 -11.37 6.88 4.94
CA MET A 72 -9.98 6.63 4.56
C MET A 72 -9.54 5.18 4.71
N TYR A 73 -10.06 4.46 5.72
CA TYR A 73 -9.68 3.08 6.03
C TYR A 73 -10.70 2.39 6.94
N ARG A 74 -10.61 1.07 6.99
CA ARG A 74 -11.25 0.18 7.97
C ARG A 74 -10.19 -0.46 8.87
N ALA A 75 -10.43 -0.60 10.17
CA ALA A 75 -9.51 -1.30 11.07
C ALA A 75 -10.25 -2.07 12.19
N PRO A 76 -9.97 -3.36 12.40
CA PRO A 76 -10.61 -4.14 13.46
C PRO A 76 -10.25 -3.58 14.84
N MET A 77 -11.23 -3.48 15.73
CA MET A 77 -11.04 -2.96 17.08
C MET A 77 -11.18 -4.07 18.13
N PHE A 78 -10.42 -3.92 19.22
CA PHE A 78 -10.45 -4.81 20.37
C PHE A 78 -10.55 -3.98 21.64
N ARG A 79 -11.68 -4.08 22.33
CA ARG A 79 -11.95 -3.38 23.59
C ARG A 79 -10.98 -3.86 24.69
N ARG A 80 -10.51 -2.92 25.51
CA ARG A 80 -9.67 -3.12 26.69
C ARG A 80 -10.32 -2.39 27.85
N VAL A 81 -10.52 -3.10 28.95
CA VAL A 81 -11.09 -2.53 30.18
C VAL A 81 -9.96 -2.32 31.16
N ILE A 82 -9.84 -1.11 31.72
CA ILE A 82 -8.84 -0.79 32.72
C ILE A 82 -9.16 -1.57 34.00
N GLY A 83 -8.17 -2.23 34.59
CA GLY A 83 -8.36 -3.02 35.80
C GLY A 83 -8.55 -2.15 37.03
N LYS A 84 -9.15 -2.70 38.11
CA LYS A 84 -9.29 -1.97 39.38
C LYS A 84 -7.95 -1.54 39.99
N ASP A 85 -6.87 -2.27 39.66
CA ASP A 85 -5.52 -2.04 40.17
C ASP A 85 -4.70 -1.08 39.27
N GLU A 86 -5.30 -0.56 38.20
CA GLU A 86 -4.68 0.35 37.23
C GLU A 86 -5.57 1.60 37.09
N ALA A 87 -4.98 2.80 37.11
CA ALA A 87 -5.73 4.04 36.90
C ALA A 87 -5.08 4.85 35.78
N ILE A 88 -5.81 5.05 34.68
CA ILE A 88 -5.36 5.85 33.55
C ILE A 88 -6.23 7.11 33.47
N TYR A 89 -5.59 8.26 33.43
CA TYR A 89 -6.26 9.55 33.32
C TYR A 89 -5.86 10.27 32.03
N LEU A 90 -6.83 10.91 31.38
CA LEU A 90 -6.62 11.84 30.28
C LEU A 90 -6.52 13.25 30.84
N LEU A 91 -5.32 13.85 30.73
CA LEU A 91 -5.10 15.25 31.03
C LEU A 91 -5.31 16.09 29.77
N ILE A 92 -6.20 17.09 29.83
CA ILE A 92 -6.54 17.98 28.72
C ILE A 92 -6.17 19.41 29.09
N ARG A 93 -5.28 20.02 28.31
CA ARG A 93 -4.93 21.43 28.40
C ARG A 93 -5.74 22.24 27.39
N SER A 94 -6.54 23.18 27.88
CA SER A 94 -7.25 24.14 27.02
C SER A 94 -6.30 25.19 26.42
N PRO A 95 -6.69 25.87 25.33
CA PRO A 95 -5.89 26.96 24.76
C PRO A 95 -5.57 28.09 25.75
N HIS A 96 -6.43 28.32 26.74
CA HIS A 96 -6.24 29.33 27.80
C HIS A 96 -5.41 28.83 29.00
N GLY A 97 -4.87 27.61 28.92
CA GLY A 97 -4.00 27.04 29.95
C GLY A 97 -4.71 26.28 31.07
N ALA A 98 -6.04 26.31 31.14
CA ALA A 98 -6.79 25.49 32.10
C ALA A 98 -6.57 23.99 31.83
N MET A 99 -6.31 23.24 32.90
CA MET A 99 -6.11 21.79 32.86
C MET A 99 -7.35 21.08 33.40
N THR A 100 -7.82 20.06 32.69
CA THR A 100 -8.90 19.18 33.15
C THR A 100 -8.43 17.74 33.08
N MET A 101 -8.89 16.90 34.01
CA MET A 101 -8.54 15.49 34.08
C MET A 101 -9.79 14.64 33.99
N ARG A 102 -9.73 13.55 33.22
CA ARG A 102 -10.82 12.58 33.08
C ARG A 102 -10.29 11.17 33.24
N GLU A 103 -10.94 10.36 34.06
CA GLU A 103 -10.60 8.94 34.17
C GLU A 103 -10.99 8.19 32.88
N ILE A 104 -10.12 7.28 32.44
CA ILE A 104 -10.35 6.37 31.32
C ILE A 104 -10.67 4.99 31.89
N THR A 105 -11.91 4.54 31.74
CA THR A 105 -12.34 3.20 32.20
C THR A 105 -12.12 2.12 31.14
N GLU A 106 -12.09 2.52 29.87
CA GLU A 106 -11.86 1.62 28.74
C GLU A 106 -11.21 2.32 27.56
N TYR A 107 -10.55 1.54 26.72
CA TYR A 107 -10.01 2.01 25.45
C TYR A 107 -10.04 0.88 24.41
N PHE A 108 -9.85 1.25 23.15
CA PHE A 108 -9.83 0.29 22.05
C PHE A 108 -8.43 0.20 21.45
N MET A 109 -7.98 -1.03 21.23
CA MET A 109 -6.83 -1.33 20.36
C MET A 109 -7.34 -1.46 18.92
N CYS A 110 -6.98 -0.50 18.07
CA CYS A 110 -7.19 -0.59 16.64
C CYS A 110 -6.08 -1.45 16.03
N GLY A 111 -6.46 -2.56 15.41
CA GLY A 111 -5.57 -3.42 14.64
C GLY A 111 -5.09 -2.74 13.36
N GLN A 112 -4.57 -3.55 12.44
CA GLN A 112 -4.01 -3.02 11.20
C GLN A 112 -5.08 -2.43 10.28
N GLN A 113 -4.75 -1.30 9.67
CA GLN A 113 -5.61 -0.62 8.70
C GLN A 113 -5.69 -1.36 7.36
N GLU A 114 -6.90 -1.44 6.84
CA GLU A 114 -7.27 -1.78 5.47
C GLU A 114 -7.69 -0.47 4.76
N PRO A 115 -6.79 0.15 3.98
CA PRO A 115 -7.02 1.48 3.42
C PRO A 115 -8.11 1.46 2.33
N HIS A 116 -8.91 2.52 2.28
CA HIS A 116 -9.91 2.82 1.25
C HIS A 116 -9.41 3.84 0.22
N ILE A 117 -8.40 4.64 0.59
CA ILE A 117 -7.78 5.64 -0.29
C ILE A 117 -6.28 5.38 -0.46
N GLU A 118 -5.74 5.82 -1.58
CA GLU A 118 -4.30 5.75 -1.86
C GLU A 118 -3.59 6.95 -1.24
N VAL A 119 -2.46 6.70 -0.59
CA VAL A 119 -1.53 7.75 -0.16
C VAL A 119 -0.75 8.25 -1.37
N PHE A 120 -0.59 9.57 -1.50
CA PHE A 120 0.14 10.17 -2.62
C PHE A 120 1.57 9.64 -2.71
N GLN A 121 2.00 9.31 -3.93
CA GLN A 121 3.40 9.04 -4.21
C GLN A 121 4.12 10.36 -4.56
N PRO A 122 5.31 10.62 -3.99
CA PRO A 122 6.11 11.80 -4.36
C PRO A 122 6.39 11.90 -5.86
N ASN A 123 6.52 13.12 -6.37
CA ASN A 123 6.89 13.43 -7.77
C ASN A 123 5.95 12.84 -8.84
N THR A 124 4.68 12.62 -8.51
CA THR A 124 3.65 12.16 -9.46
C THR A 124 2.75 13.30 -9.92
N ASP A 125 2.13 13.17 -11.11
CA ASP A 125 1.12 14.10 -11.61
C ASP A 125 -0.03 14.28 -10.62
N ARG A 126 -0.55 13.16 -10.10
CA ARG A 126 -1.61 13.17 -9.10
C ARG A 126 -1.28 14.03 -7.87
N LEU A 127 -0.04 13.98 -7.40
CA LEU A 127 0.40 14.84 -6.30
C LEU A 127 0.44 16.31 -6.73
N ARG A 128 0.99 16.60 -7.92
CA ARG A 128 1.06 17.96 -8.45
C ARG A 128 -0.34 18.57 -8.61
N ASP A 129 -1.31 17.79 -9.07
CA ASP A 129 -2.70 18.21 -9.23
C ASP A 129 -3.35 18.52 -7.87
N PHE A 130 -3.10 17.68 -6.86
CA PHE A 130 -3.57 17.94 -5.50
C PHE A 130 -2.96 19.22 -4.92
N GLU A 131 -1.64 19.40 -5.03
CA GLU A 131 -0.96 20.59 -4.51
C GLU A 131 -1.45 21.88 -5.20
N GLU A 132 -1.71 21.83 -6.51
CA GLU A 132 -2.33 22.97 -7.21
C GLU A 132 -3.73 23.27 -6.66
N ARG A 133 -4.61 22.26 -6.57
CA ARG A 133 -5.96 22.46 -6.04
C ARG A 133 -5.95 22.96 -4.61
N ALA A 134 -5.08 22.42 -3.75
CA ALA A 134 -4.95 22.81 -2.35
C ALA A 134 -4.49 24.27 -2.23
N VAL A 135 -3.46 24.68 -2.98
CA VAL A 135 -2.98 26.08 -2.99
C VAL A 135 -4.11 27.03 -3.39
N ASN A 136 -4.85 26.71 -4.45
CA ASN A 136 -5.94 27.57 -4.89
C ASN A 136 -7.12 27.58 -3.93
N SER A 137 -7.41 26.47 -3.25
CA SER A 137 -8.40 26.43 -2.17
C SER A 137 -8.02 27.36 -1.01
N ALA A 138 -6.74 27.39 -0.62
CA ALA A 138 -6.23 28.31 0.41
C ALA A 138 -6.29 29.79 -0.02
N VAL A 139 -5.98 30.08 -1.29
CA VAL A 139 -6.11 31.42 -1.87
C VAL A 139 -7.56 31.89 -1.82
N ILE A 140 -8.50 31.07 -2.33
CA ILE A 140 -9.93 31.40 -2.34
C ILE A 140 -10.46 31.55 -0.91
N HIS A 141 -10.11 30.65 0.00
CA HIS A 141 -10.50 30.75 1.42
C HIS A 141 -10.00 32.06 2.07
N THR A 142 -8.79 32.51 1.74
CA THR A 142 -8.25 33.79 2.24
C THR A 142 -9.04 34.98 1.71
N LEU A 143 -9.41 34.97 0.43
CA LEU A 143 -10.24 36.01 -0.20
C LEU A 143 -11.68 36.01 0.36
N LEU A 144 -12.27 34.84 0.59
CA LEU A 144 -13.59 34.71 1.22
C LEU A 144 -13.59 35.27 2.64
N LYS A 145 -12.52 35.03 3.41
CA LYS A 145 -12.37 35.63 4.73
C LYS A 145 -12.34 37.16 4.68
N GLN A 146 -11.62 37.74 3.71
CA GLN A 146 -11.62 39.19 3.49
C GLN A 146 -12.99 39.72 3.07
N ARG A 147 -13.73 38.97 2.25
CA ARG A 147 -15.12 39.29 1.89
C ARG A 147 -16.03 39.31 3.12
N ASP A 148 -15.89 38.33 4.02
CA ASP A 148 -16.66 38.26 5.27
C ASP A 148 -16.28 39.41 6.24
N GLU A 149 -15.02 39.85 6.19
CA GLU A 149 -14.51 41.06 6.86
C GLU A 149 -14.90 42.36 6.16
N LYS A 150 -15.69 42.29 5.07
CA LYS A 150 -16.20 43.42 4.27
C LYS A 150 -15.11 44.27 3.59
N VAL A 151 -13.99 43.67 3.23
CA VAL A 151 -12.96 44.31 2.39
C VAL A 151 -13.51 44.52 0.97
N PRO A 152 -13.37 45.71 0.35
CA PRO A 152 -13.74 45.95 -1.04
C PRO A 152 -13.01 45.01 -2.00
N GLU A 153 -13.65 44.55 -3.08
CA GLU A 153 -13.05 43.60 -4.05
C GLU A 153 -11.74 44.13 -4.66
N GLU A 154 -11.62 45.44 -4.86
CA GLU A 154 -10.42 46.13 -5.38
C GLU A 154 -9.22 46.13 -4.40
N ASP A 155 -9.49 45.94 -3.11
CA ASP A 155 -8.48 45.88 -2.05
C ASP A 155 -8.16 44.46 -1.59
N MET A 156 -8.87 43.45 -2.12
CA MET A 156 -8.63 42.06 -1.75
C MET A 156 -7.28 41.57 -2.27
N ARG A 157 -6.40 41.18 -1.36
CA ARG A 157 -5.02 40.77 -1.66
C ARG A 157 -4.60 39.51 -0.91
N VAL A 158 -3.75 38.70 -1.54
CA VAL A 158 -3.20 37.47 -0.97
C VAL A 158 -1.68 37.52 -1.06
N LYS A 159 -1.02 37.28 0.08
CA LYS A 159 0.44 37.18 0.15
C LYS A 159 0.89 35.73 0.10
N VAL A 160 1.95 35.45 -0.65
CA VAL A 160 2.54 34.11 -0.77
C VAL A 160 2.96 33.57 0.61
N SER A 161 3.51 34.44 1.46
CA SER A 161 3.95 34.08 2.81
C SER A 161 2.80 33.65 3.73
N ASP A 162 1.59 34.19 3.54
CA ASP A 162 0.43 33.80 4.34
C ASP A 162 -0.14 32.45 3.90
N ILE A 163 -0.11 32.15 2.59
CA ILE A 163 -0.42 30.82 2.07
C ILE A 163 0.62 29.80 2.56
N GLU A 164 1.91 30.12 2.53
CA GLU A 164 2.98 29.24 3.05
C GLU A 164 2.73 28.85 4.51
N LYS A 165 2.30 29.81 5.36
CA LYS A 165 1.95 29.56 6.76
C LYS A 165 0.77 28.59 6.90
N GLN A 166 -0.28 28.74 6.09
CA GLN A 166 -1.45 27.84 6.11
C GLN A 166 -1.06 26.38 5.81
N PHE A 167 -0.03 26.17 4.98
CA PHE A 167 0.51 24.85 4.69
C PHE A 167 1.56 24.35 5.69
N ASN A 168 1.80 25.05 6.81
CA ASN A 168 2.91 24.75 7.72
C ASN A 168 4.24 24.58 6.97
N ARG A 169 4.47 25.42 5.96
CA ARG A 169 5.64 25.40 5.07
C ARG A 169 5.84 24.07 4.32
N ALA A 170 4.76 23.31 4.11
CA ALA A 170 4.77 22.10 3.26
C ALA A 170 5.05 22.42 1.80
N ILE A 171 4.44 23.52 1.32
CA ILE A 171 4.58 24.08 -0.01
C ILE A 171 5.18 25.47 0.18
N VAL A 172 6.26 25.77 -0.52
CA VAL A 172 7.10 26.97 -0.33
C VAL A 172 6.93 27.96 -1.48
N GLY A 173 7.30 29.23 -1.24
CA GLY A 173 7.00 30.38 -2.10
C GLY A 173 7.04 30.14 -3.62
N ASN A 174 8.14 29.66 -4.18
CA ASN A 174 8.23 29.43 -5.63
C ASN A 174 7.26 28.34 -6.15
N ASP A 175 6.98 27.32 -5.34
CA ASP A 175 5.97 26.31 -5.69
C ASP A 175 4.57 26.86 -5.59
N ILE A 176 4.29 27.74 -4.61
CA ILE A 176 3.01 28.44 -4.49
C ILE A 176 2.78 29.32 -5.73
N LYS A 177 3.75 30.17 -6.10
CA LYS A 177 3.66 31.07 -7.26
C LYS A 177 3.35 30.32 -8.55
N ARG A 178 4.01 29.18 -8.79
CA ARG A 178 3.76 28.31 -9.96
C ARG A 178 2.38 27.65 -9.98
N ARG A 179 1.72 27.52 -8.83
CA ARG A 179 0.47 26.79 -8.64
C ARG A 179 -0.75 27.70 -8.54
N ILE A 180 -0.57 28.98 -8.28
CA ILE A 180 -1.66 29.96 -8.25
C ILE A 180 -2.32 30.05 -9.63
N ARG A 181 -3.64 29.93 -9.67
CA ARG A 181 -4.41 30.06 -10.90
C ARG A 181 -4.59 31.53 -11.26
N ARG A 182 -4.11 31.87 -12.46
CA ARG A 182 -4.22 33.21 -13.07
C ARG A 182 -5.65 33.72 -13.23
N ARG A 183 -6.62 32.80 -13.28
CA ARG A 183 -8.05 33.14 -13.34
C ARG A 183 -8.61 33.68 -12.02
N VAL A 184 -7.95 33.39 -10.89
CA VAL A 184 -8.44 33.73 -9.53
C VAL A 184 -7.82 35.05 -9.08
N VAL A 185 -6.50 35.18 -9.23
CA VAL A 185 -5.74 36.37 -8.80
C VAL A 185 -4.73 36.76 -9.87
N GLN A 186 -4.25 38.00 -9.80
CA GLN A 186 -3.17 38.53 -10.65
C GLN A 186 -2.09 39.20 -9.79
N PRO A 187 -0.82 39.26 -10.23
CA PRO A 187 0.25 39.95 -9.51
C PRO A 187 -0.09 41.42 -9.23
N VAL A 188 0.17 41.89 -8.00
CA VAL A 188 0.04 43.32 -7.68
C VAL A 188 1.12 44.08 -8.43
N ARG A 189 0.72 45.12 -9.16
CA ARG A 189 1.64 45.97 -9.93
C ARG A 189 2.23 47.05 -9.03
N PRO A 190 3.56 47.16 -8.89
CA PRO A 190 4.17 48.31 -8.23
C PRO A 190 3.79 49.61 -8.94
N PRO A 191 3.43 50.67 -8.21
CA PRO A 191 3.10 51.97 -8.80
C PRO A 191 4.22 52.44 -9.76
N GLY A 192 3.87 52.72 -11.02
CA GLY A 192 4.82 53.24 -12.03
C GLY A 192 5.49 52.22 -12.96
N THR A 193 5.25 50.92 -12.80
CA THR A 193 5.79 49.90 -13.74
C THR A 193 4.93 49.78 -15.01
N ARG A 194 5.51 50.14 -16.17
CA ARG A 194 4.90 49.98 -17.51
C ARG A 194 5.10 48.57 -18.08
N ARG A 195 4.87 47.51 -17.29
CA ARG A 195 4.84 46.13 -17.85
C ARG A 195 3.55 45.96 -18.66
N ARG A 196 3.61 45.22 -19.79
CA ARG A 196 2.41 44.98 -20.61
C ARG A 196 1.36 44.26 -19.77
N ALA A 197 0.08 44.54 -20.02
CA ALA A 197 -1.02 43.94 -19.26
C ALA A 197 -1.02 42.40 -19.27
N ASP A 198 -0.35 41.81 -20.25
CA ASP A 198 -0.29 40.37 -20.53
C ASP A 198 0.96 39.69 -19.92
N GLU A 199 1.85 40.47 -19.29
CA GLU A 199 3.12 39.98 -18.74
C GLU A 199 2.91 39.49 -17.30
N TRP A 200 3.05 38.18 -17.10
CA TRP A 200 2.93 37.55 -15.77
C TRP A 200 4.23 37.74 -14.99
N ASP A 201 4.15 38.38 -13.83
CA ASP A 201 5.30 38.53 -12.94
C ASP A 201 5.52 37.27 -12.11
N ASP A 202 6.48 36.44 -12.53
CA ASP A 202 6.84 35.20 -11.83
C ASP A 202 7.49 35.47 -10.45
N ASP A 203 7.98 36.68 -10.20
CA ASP A 203 8.63 37.06 -8.94
C ASP A 203 7.66 37.70 -7.93
N ALA A 204 6.41 37.94 -8.28
CA ALA A 204 5.44 38.58 -7.40
C ALA A 204 5.20 37.80 -6.08
N ASP A 205 5.21 38.52 -4.97
CA ASP A 205 4.94 37.99 -3.62
C ASP A 205 3.55 38.34 -3.08
N GLU A 206 2.84 39.24 -3.78
CA GLU A 206 1.49 39.69 -3.46
C GLU A 206 0.62 39.67 -4.72
N PHE A 207 -0.60 39.19 -4.57
CA PHE A 207 -1.56 39.00 -5.64
C PHE A 207 -2.89 39.65 -5.27
N GLU A 208 -3.53 40.34 -6.21
CA GLU A 208 -4.88 40.91 -6.04
C GLU A 208 -5.94 40.05 -6.72
N LEU A 209 -7.18 40.16 -6.23
CA LEU A 209 -8.33 39.50 -6.83
C LEU A 209 -8.44 39.89 -8.32
N ASN A 210 -8.59 38.89 -9.19
CA ASN A 210 -8.85 39.16 -10.59
C ASN A 210 -10.29 39.71 -10.73
N PRO A 211 -10.50 40.91 -11.33
CA PRO A 211 -11.84 41.52 -11.44
C PRO A 211 -12.86 40.65 -12.20
N GLY A 212 -12.40 39.75 -13.07
CA GLY A 212 -13.26 38.82 -13.80
C GLY A 212 -13.61 37.55 -13.03
N TYR A 213 -13.01 37.32 -11.85
CA TYR A 213 -13.25 36.12 -11.07
C TYR A 213 -14.57 36.23 -10.29
N ARG A 214 -15.33 35.14 -10.32
CA ARG A 214 -16.49 34.96 -9.44
C ARG A 214 -16.19 33.79 -8.52
N PHE A 215 -16.46 34.00 -7.23
CA PHE A 215 -16.26 32.98 -6.21
C PHE A 215 -17.04 31.72 -6.55
N GLU A 216 -16.34 30.59 -6.44
CA GLU A 216 -16.94 29.26 -6.53
C GLU A 216 -17.85 29.03 -5.30
N ASP A 217 -18.83 28.12 -5.42
CA ASP A 217 -19.67 27.77 -4.28
C ASP A 217 -18.86 27.05 -3.18
N ASP A 218 -19.32 27.11 -1.93
CA ASP A 218 -18.61 26.49 -0.80
C ASP A 218 -18.35 25.00 -1.03
N LEU A 219 -19.30 24.31 -1.68
CA LEU A 219 -19.18 22.89 -2.00
C LEU A 219 -18.04 22.61 -2.98
N MET A 220 -17.82 23.46 -3.98
CA MET A 220 -16.71 23.34 -4.93
C MET A 220 -15.38 23.58 -4.24
N ILE A 221 -15.30 24.53 -3.30
CA ILE A 221 -14.09 24.79 -2.51
C ILE A 221 -13.74 23.56 -1.64
N HIS A 222 -14.74 22.95 -1.00
CA HIS A 222 -14.54 21.69 -0.26
C HIS A 222 -14.08 20.54 -1.16
N ARG A 223 -14.50 20.50 -2.43
CA ARG A 223 -14.04 19.50 -3.41
C ARG A 223 -12.63 19.76 -3.92
N MET A 224 -12.13 21.00 -3.88
CA MET A 224 -10.75 21.30 -4.26
C MET A 224 -9.75 20.68 -3.28
N CYS A 225 -10.08 20.64 -2.00
CA CYS A 225 -9.18 20.13 -0.96
C CYS A 225 -9.93 19.24 0.04
N PRO A 226 -10.31 18.00 -0.35
CA PRO A 226 -11.00 17.09 0.55
C PRO A 226 -10.06 16.65 1.69
N VAL A 227 -10.62 16.55 2.89
CA VAL A 227 -9.86 16.28 4.13
C VAL A 227 -9.14 14.92 4.10
N GLU A 228 -9.70 13.94 3.39
CA GLU A 228 -9.09 12.64 3.15
C GLU A 228 -7.79 12.75 2.36
N GLU A 229 -7.76 13.58 1.31
CA GLU A 229 -6.54 13.82 0.54
C GLU A 229 -5.51 14.59 1.36
N VAL A 230 -5.93 15.52 2.22
CA VAL A 230 -5.01 16.20 3.16
C VAL A 230 -4.33 15.18 4.09
N CYS A 231 -5.09 14.22 4.63
CA CYS A 231 -4.52 13.16 5.46
C CYS A 231 -3.56 12.25 4.68
N ALA A 232 -3.91 11.91 3.44
CA ALA A 232 -3.03 11.15 2.55
C ALA A 232 -1.74 11.92 2.23
N TYR A 233 -1.82 13.23 1.99
CA TYR A 233 -0.66 14.08 1.72
C TYR A 233 0.28 14.18 2.92
N ASP A 234 -0.27 14.37 4.11
CA ASP A 234 0.52 14.42 5.34
C ASP A 234 1.17 13.07 5.67
N SER A 235 0.49 11.96 5.37
CA SER A 235 1.09 10.62 5.49
C SER A 235 2.30 10.44 4.58
N MET A 236 2.17 10.87 3.31
CA MET A 236 3.29 10.89 2.36
C MET A 236 4.45 11.75 2.89
N ARG A 237 4.17 12.97 3.37
CA ARG A 237 5.19 13.87 3.89
C ARG A 237 5.91 13.30 5.11
N ALA A 238 5.16 12.72 6.04
CA ALA A 238 5.73 12.10 7.23
C ALA A 238 6.63 10.90 6.88
N ALA A 239 6.21 10.07 5.93
CA ALA A 239 7.00 8.94 5.45
C ALA A 239 8.26 9.40 4.70
N LYS A 240 8.14 10.41 3.83
CA LYS A 240 9.28 11.03 3.14
C LYS A 240 10.28 11.61 4.15
N ALA A 241 9.82 12.36 5.15
CA ALA A 241 10.70 12.91 6.19
C ALA A 241 11.43 11.81 6.96
N LYS A 242 10.76 10.69 7.29
CA LYS A 242 11.39 9.53 7.93
C LYS A 242 12.45 8.88 7.05
N LEU A 243 12.25 8.85 5.73
CA LEU A 243 13.23 8.33 4.80
C LEU A 243 14.45 9.25 4.68
N GLU A 244 14.26 10.57 4.76
CA GLU A 244 15.33 11.57 4.67
C GLU A 244 16.08 11.78 6.00
N ALA A 245 15.48 11.44 7.12
CA ALA A 245 16.05 11.64 8.45
C ALA A 245 17.40 10.93 8.65
N GLY A 246 18.40 11.67 9.14
CA GLY A 246 19.72 11.16 9.46
C GLY A 246 20.62 10.87 8.25
N ARG A 247 20.22 11.31 7.04
CA ARG A 247 21.03 11.17 5.82
C ARG A 247 21.75 12.46 5.47
N ASP A 248 22.86 12.31 4.76
CA ASP A 248 23.58 13.41 4.14
C ASP A 248 22.82 14.00 2.95
N ARG A 249 23.28 15.15 2.45
CA ARG A 249 22.65 15.86 1.32
C ARG A 249 22.51 14.95 0.09
N ASP A 250 23.52 14.15 -0.20
CA ASP A 250 23.54 13.28 -1.36
C ASP A 250 22.61 12.07 -1.15
N GLY A 251 22.57 11.49 0.04
CA GLY A 251 21.63 10.43 0.43
C GLY A 251 20.18 10.87 0.33
N ILE A 252 19.88 12.11 0.73
CA ILE A 252 18.56 12.71 0.54
C ILE A 252 18.23 12.83 -0.95
N ALA A 253 19.15 13.35 -1.78
CA ALA A 253 18.93 13.47 -3.22
C ALA A 253 18.62 12.11 -3.88
N ARG A 254 19.36 11.06 -3.50
CA ARG A 254 19.14 9.69 -3.96
C ARG A 254 17.77 9.16 -3.61
N ILE A 255 17.38 9.29 -2.34
CA ILE A 255 16.08 8.84 -1.87
C ILE A 255 14.95 9.56 -2.59
N ARG A 256 15.05 10.88 -2.77
CA ARG A 256 14.06 11.66 -3.51
C ARG A 256 13.84 11.17 -4.94
N LYS A 257 14.91 10.71 -5.60
CA LYS A 257 14.82 10.10 -6.93
C LYS A 257 14.15 8.73 -6.89
N LEU A 258 14.52 7.89 -5.93
CA LEU A 258 13.97 6.53 -5.78
C LEU A 258 12.47 6.53 -5.46
N ILE A 259 12.02 7.38 -4.53
CA ILE A 259 10.61 7.41 -4.09
C ILE A 259 9.65 7.92 -5.17
N GLY A 260 10.15 8.70 -6.14
CA GLY A 260 9.37 9.16 -7.30
C GLY A 260 9.32 8.15 -8.45
N THR A 261 10.05 7.04 -8.35
CA THR A 261 10.10 6.02 -9.40
C THR A 261 8.93 5.03 -9.24
N SER A 262 8.35 4.57 -10.34
CA SER A 262 7.29 3.55 -10.27
C SER A 262 7.79 2.24 -9.66
N MET A 263 6.90 1.48 -9.01
CA MET A 263 7.25 0.23 -8.34
C MET A 263 7.93 -0.79 -9.28
N THR A 264 7.46 -0.88 -10.53
CA THR A 264 8.03 -1.78 -11.54
C THR A 264 9.43 -1.36 -11.98
N GLN A 265 9.65 -0.07 -12.22
CA GLN A 265 10.98 0.45 -12.57
C GLN A 265 11.98 0.24 -11.42
N MET A 266 11.52 0.49 -10.18
CA MET A 266 12.30 0.25 -8.98
C MET A 266 12.74 -1.23 -8.89
N GLN A 267 11.80 -2.18 -9.04
CA GLN A 267 12.10 -3.62 -9.01
C GLN A 267 13.08 -4.05 -10.10
N ASN A 268 12.91 -3.54 -11.33
CA ASN A 268 13.82 -3.85 -12.44
C ASN A 268 15.25 -3.33 -12.17
N ALA A 269 15.37 -2.15 -11.56
CA ALA A 269 16.66 -1.60 -11.16
C ALA A 269 17.32 -2.43 -10.05
N PHE A 270 16.57 -2.76 -8.98
CA PHE A 270 17.08 -3.64 -7.92
C PHE A 270 17.58 -4.97 -8.49
N GLN A 271 16.79 -5.61 -9.36
CA GLN A 271 17.18 -6.87 -9.99
C GLN A 271 18.44 -6.76 -10.85
N SER A 272 18.63 -5.63 -11.53
CA SER A 272 19.81 -5.41 -12.36
C SER A 272 21.08 -5.25 -11.52
N VAL A 273 20.99 -4.49 -10.42
CA VAL A 273 22.12 -4.27 -9.50
C VAL A 273 22.49 -5.55 -8.75
N MET A 274 21.49 -6.31 -8.30
CA MET A 274 21.66 -7.55 -7.52
C MET A 274 22.49 -8.64 -8.21
N ARG A 275 22.63 -8.60 -9.54
CA ARG A 275 23.42 -9.56 -10.32
C ARG A 275 24.93 -9.43 -10.12
N GLY A 276 25.42 -8.24 -9.78
CA GLY A 276 26.86 -7.96 -9.64
C GLY A 276 27.35 -7.73 -8.21
N THR A 277 26.46 -7.82 -7.21
CA THR A 277 26.76 -7.39 -5.83
C THR A 277 27.30 -8.51 -4.95
N THR A 278 28.21 -8.16 -4.04
CA THR A 278 28.71 -9.05 -2.98
C THR A 278 27.58 -9.49 -2.03
N PRO A 279 27.73 -10.60 -1.27
CA PRO A 279 26.71 -11.05 -0.32
C PRO A 279 26.33 -10.00 0.74
N ALA A 280 27.26 -9.16 1.19
CA ALA A 280 27.00 -8.10 2.15
C ALA A 280 26.17 -6.95 1.54
N GLN A 281 26.51 -6.52 0.32
CA GLN A 281 25.75 -5.52 -0.44
C GLN A 281 24.35 -6.02 -0.79
N ARG A 282 24.23 -7.32 -1.12
CA ARG A 282 22.95 -7.98 -1.41
C ARG A 282 21.95 -7.84 -0.26
N LYS A 283 22.42 -7.99 0.99
CA LYS A 283 21.57 -7.81 2.17
C LYS A 283 21.07 -6.36 2.29
N GLY A 284 21.97 -5.38 2.13
CA GLY A 284 21.61 -3.96 2.15
C GLY A 284 20.58 -3.58 1.07
N LEU A 285 20.74 -4.12 -0.14
CA LEU A 285 19.79 -3.94 -1.24
C LEU A 285 18.41 -4.50 -0.93
N LEU A 286 18.33 -5.71 -0.37
CA LEU A 286 17.06 -6.33 -0.01
C LEU A 286 16.36 -5.57 1.12
N ASP A 287 17.11 -5.10 2.12
CA ASP A 287 16.57 -4.29 3.21
C ASP A 287 16.05 -2.94 2.67
N LEU A 288 16.77 -2.31 1.73
CA LEU A 288 16.34 -1.07 1.07
C LEU A 288 15.09 -1.27 0.19
N GLU A 289 15.06 -2.34 -0.62
CA GLU A 289 13.91 -2.71 -1.46
C GLU A 289 12.66 -2.89 -0.60
N LEU A 290 12.79 -3.66 0.49
CA LEU A 290 11.70 -3.90 1.43
C LEU A 290 11.25 -2.59 2.11
N MET A 291 12.19 -1.76 2.57
CA MET A 291 11.87 -0.48 3.18
C MET A 291 11.07 0.42 2.21
N LEU A 292 11.45 0.47 0.93
CA LEU A 292 10.71 1.22 -0.09
C LEU A 292 9.33 0.59 -0.39
N GLN A 293 9.23 -0.74 -0.43
CA GLN A 293 7.94 -1.44 -0.58
C GLN A 293 6.96 -1.15 0.57
N LEU A 294 7.48 -0.94 1.78
CA LEU A 294 6.69 -0.71 2.99
C LEU A 294 6.21 0.75 3.17
N GLN A 295 6.57 1.65 2.26
CA GLN A 295 6.09 3.03 2.27
C GLN A 295 4.57 3.11 2.08
N PRO A 296 3.88 4.09 2.71
CA PRO A 296 2.43 4.12 2.75
C PRO A 296 1.78 4.23 1.35
N TRP A 297 2.38 4.98 0.42
CA TRP A 297 1.90 5.05 -0.97
C TRP A 297 1.96 3.70 -1.68
N ASN A 298 3.02 2.91 -1.49
CA ASN A 298 3.12 1.57 -2.06
C ASN A 298 2.15 0.59 -1.38
N GLN A 299 2.07 0.61 -0.05
CA GLN A 299 1.20 -0.29 0.70
C GLN A 299 -0.29 -0.08 0.39
N THR A 300 -0.73 1.19 0.31
CA THR A 300 -2.13 1.52 0.00
C THR A 300 -2.50 1.17 -1.44
N VAL A 301 -1.64 1.49 -2.42
CA VAL A 301 -1.85 1.13 -3.83
C VAL A 301 -1.93 -0.38 -4.02
N GLU A 302 -1.03 -1.16 -3.43
CA GLU A 302 -1.03 -2.61 -3.60
C GLU A 302 -2.22 -3.27 -2.90
N PHE A 303 -2.62 -2.78 -1.71
CA PHE A 303 -3.82 -3.25 -1.05
C PHE A 303 -5.08 -3.01 -1.89
N LEU A 304 -5.26 -1.78 -2.39
CA LEU A 304 -6.42 -1.41 -3.20
C LEU A 304 -6.43 -2.13 -4.56
N ALA A 305 -5.26 -2.39 -5.14
CA ALA A 305 -5.15 -3.24 -6.32
C ALA A 305 -5.59 -4.68 -6.02
N ALA A 306 -5.28 -5.22 -4.84
CA ALA A 306 -5.66 -6.57 -4.46
C ALA A 306 -7.16 -6.71 -4.15
N VAL A 307 -7.74 -5.75 -3.41
CA VAL A 307 -9.19 -5.70 -3.16
C VAL A 307 -9.97 -5.56 -4.47
N GLY A 308 -9.44 -4.79 -5.43
CA GLY A 308 -10.00 -4.67 -6.77
C GLY A 308 -9.72 -5.85 -7.71
N GLY A 309 -9.10 -6.94 -7.25
CA GLY A 309 -8.79 -8.12 -8.06
C GLY A 309 -7.72 -7.92 -9.13
N ARG A 310 -7.01 -6.78 -9.13
CA ARG A 310 -5.94 -6.43 -10.08
C ARG A 310 -4.56 -6.94 -9.66
N ALA A 311 -4.40 -7.36 -8.41
CA ALA A 311 -3.14 -7.87 -7.87
C ALA A 311 -3.39 -8.99 -6.84
N VAL A 312 -2.36 -9.81 -6.59
CA VAL A 312 -2.33 -10.75 -5.47
C VAL A 312 -1.22 -10.30 -4.52
N LEU A 313 -1.50 -10.30 -3.22
CA LEU A 313 -0.53 -9.92 -2.18
C LEU A 313 0.24 -11.14 -1.67
N HIS A 314 1.51 -10.93 -1.37
CA HIS A 314 2.34 -11.85 -0.61
C HIS A 314 2.36 -11.42 0.86
N LEU A 315 1.40 -11.94 1.64
CA LEU A 315 1.25 -11.65 3.06
C LEU A 315 2.21 -12.51 3.88
N ASN A 316 3.33 -11.94 4.32
CA ASN A 316 4.34 -12.67 5.09
C ASN A 316 3.94 -12.79 6.57
N PRO A 317 3.71 -14.01 7.11
CA PRO A 317 3.35 -14.19 8.52
C PRO A 317 4.56 -14.12 9.49
N SER A 318 5.76 -13.83 8.98
CA SER A 318 7.01 -13.86 9.75
C SER A 318 6.96 -12.96 10.97
N ARG A 319 7.16 -13.56 12.15
CA ARG A 319 7.28 -12.85 13.43
C ARG A 319 8.41 -11.82 13.41
N ARG A 320 9.56 -12.18 12.84
CA ARG A 320 10.73 -11.29 12.75
C ARG A 320 10.43 -10.03 11.95
N LEU A 321 9.67 -10.17 10.84
CA LEU A 321 9.32 -9.02 10.01
C LEU A 321 8.29 -8.13 10.71
N ARG A 322 7.32 -8.71 11.41
CA ARG A 322 6.37 -7.96 12.26
C ARG A 322 7.09 -7.18 13.35
N GLU A 323 8.05 -7.79 14.06
CA GLU A 323 8.82 -7.11 15.11
C GLU A 323 9.64 -5.94 14.55
N LYS A 324 10.22 -6.09 13.36
CA LYS A 324 10.96 -5.00 12.68
C LYS A 324 10.07 -3.85 12.19
N THR A 325 8.86 -4.16 11.73
CA THR A 325 8.03 -3.19 10.99
C THR A 325 6.84 -2.67 11.79
N GLY A 326 6.47 -3.34 12.89
CA GLY A 326 5.26 -3.05 13.65
C GLY A 326 3.94 -3.38 12.92
N LYS A 327 3.99 -4.02 11.74
CA LYS A 327 2.82 -4.36 10.92
C LYS A 327 2.51 -5.85 10.94
N PHE A 328 1.24 -6.19 10.96
CA PHE A 328 0.73 -7.57 10.86
C PHE A 328 0.69 -8.07 9.41
N TYR A 329 0.15 -7.27 8.49
CA TYR A 329 0.17 -7.46 7.05
C TYR A 329 1.24 -6.58 6.41
N HIS A 330 1.96 -7.15 5.45
CA HIS A 330 2.82 -6.40 4.53
C HIS A 330 2.17 -6.49 3.17
N TYR A 331 1.55 -5.40 2.72
CA TYR A 331 0.85 -5.34 1.44
C TYR A 331 1.86 -5.21 0.30
N VAL A 332 2.56 -6.31 0.02
CA VAL A 332 3.56 -6.39 -1.04
C VAL A 332 3.00 -7.27 -2.15
N ARG A 333 3.06 -6.79 -3.39
CA ARG A 333 2.62 -7.58 -4.54
C ARG A 333 3.39 -8.89 -4.63
N ARG A 334 2.67 -9.99 -4.80
CA ARG A 334 3.26 -11.29 -5.12
C ARG A 334 3.92 -11.20 -6.49
N GLN A 335 5.23 -11.41 -6.51
CA GLN A 335 5.98 -11.50 -7.75
C GLN A 335 5.73 -12.86 -8.41
N PRO A 336 5.68 -12.92 -9.75
CA PRO A 336 5.67 -14.19 -10.45
C PRO A 336 6.90 -15.01 -10.01
N PRO A 337 6.75 -16.35 -9.86
CA PRO A 337 7.88 -17.22 -9.53
C PRO A 337 9.04 -16.92 -10.48
N LYS A 338 10.19 -16.57 -9.91
CA LYS A 338 11.42 -16.43 -10.68
C LYS A 338 11.78 -17.82 -11.18
N GLU A 339 12.11 -17.95 -12.47
CA GLU A 339 12.75 -19.18 -12.94
C GLU A 339 14.11 -19.28 -12.24
N ASP A 340 14.21 -20.19 -11.27
CA ASP A 340 15.44 -20.42 -10.51
C ASP A 340 16.58 -20.81 -11.47
N GLN A 341 17.54 -19.90 -11.66
CA GLN A 341 18.75 -20.16 -12.46
C GLN A 341 19.85 -20.84 -11.65
N VAL A 342 19.50 -21.80 -10.77
CA VAL A 342 20.47 -22.47 -9.90
C VAL A 342 21.03 -23.78 -10.48
N SER A 343 20.69 -24.14 -11.72
CA SER A 343 21.45 -25.18 -12.43
C SER A 343 22.29 -24.56 -13.55
N ALA A 344 23.60 -24.72 -13.43
CA ALA A 344 24.60 -24.51 -14.48
C ALA A 344 24.46 -25.57 -15.60
N GLN A 345 23.23 -25.87 -16.02
CA GLN A 345 22.95 -26.69 -17.19
C GLN A 345 22.51 -25.77 -18.35
N PRO A 346 22.95 -26.04 -19.58
CA PRO A 346 22.58 -25.24 -20.74
C PRO A 346 21.05 -25.22 -20.89
N LYS A 347 20.50 -24.00 -20.88
CA LYS A 347 19.07 -23.73 -20.90
C LYS A 347 18.45 -24.20 -22.22
N VAL A 348 17.53 -25.15 -22.18
CA VAL A 348 16.52 -25.26 -23.24
C VAL A 348 15.51 -24.15 -23.00
N LYS A 349 15.41 -23.19 -23.93
CA LYS A 349 14.46 -22.07 -23.84
C LYS A 349 13.03 -22.63 -23.66
N PRO A 350 12.23 -22.12 -22.71
CA PRO A 350 10.81 -22.48 -22.59
C PRO A 350 10.05 -21.90 -23.80
N GLY A 351 10.03 -22.66 -24.88
CA GLY A 351 9.48 -22.24 -26.17
C GLY A 351 9.89 -23.16 -27.33
N THR A 352 11.02 -23.86 -27.23
CA THR A 352 11.47 -24.86 -28.21
C THR A 352 11.45 -26.26 -27.61
N VAL A 353 10.25 -26.71 -27.24
CA VAL A 353 9.99 -28.12 -26.90
C VAL A 353 10.00 -28.98 -28.17
N THR A 354 9.79 -28.39 -29.34
CA THR A 354 9.91 -29.07 -30.63
C THR A 354 11.39 -29.25 -30.98
N GLY A 355 11.88 -30.49 -30.95
CA GLY A 355 13.23 -30.85 -31.39
C GLY A 355 14.17 -31.35 -30.28
N THR A 356 13.84 -31.14 -29.00
CA THR A 356 14.68 -31.56 -27.86
C THR A 356 14.26 -32.91 -27.25
N ASP A 357 15.10 -33.48 -26.38
CA ASP A 357 14.85 -34.74 -25.65
C ASP A 357 13.76 -34.61 -24.55
N ALA A 358 13.24 -33.40 -24.35
CA ALA A 358 12.07 -33.10 -23.51
C ALA A 358 10.74 -33.11 -24.30
N ASP A 359 10.77 -33.42 -25.62
CA ASP A 359 9.58 -33.43 -26.45
C ASP A 359 8.71 -34.66 -26.17
N LEU A 360 7.68 -34.45 -25.34
CA LEU A 360 6.67 -35.45 -25.03
C LEU A 360 5.91 -35.96 -26.27
N ARG A 361 6.00 -35.29 -27.43
CA ARG A 361 5.40 -35.75 -28.69
C ARG A 361 6.23 -36.81 -29.40
N LYS A 362 7.51 -36.98 -29.04
CA LYS A 362 8.38 -38.04 -29.58
C LYS A 362 8.22 -39.37 -28.84
N LEU A 363 7.62 -39.36 -27.65
CA LEU A 363 7.36 -40.55 -26.86
C LEU A 363 6.39 -41.49 -27.59
N THR A 364 6.83 -42.75 -27.74
CA THR A 364 6.01 -43.83 -28.30
C THR A 364 5.05 -44.38 -27.24
N MET A 365 3.99 -45.08 -27.67
CA MET A 365 3.02 -45.68 -26.75
C MET A 365 3.67 -46.64 -25.73
N PRO A 366 4.61 -47.52 -26.11
CA PRO A 366 5.32 -48.38 -25.17
C PRO A 366 6.21 -47.61 -24.19
N GLN A 367 6.89 -46.55 -24.65
CA GLN A 367 7.73 -45.73 -23.76
C GLN A 367 6.89 -44.94 -22.75
N SER A 368 5.75 -44.39 -23.18
CA SER A 368 4.82 -43.70 -22.29
C SER A 368 4.24 -44.64 -21.21
N GLU A 369 4.01 -45.90 -21.57
CA GLU A 369 3.55 -46.93 -20.65
C GLU A 369 4.60 -47.30 -19.60
N ARG A 370 5.87 -47.45 -20.02
CA ARG A 370 6.98 -47.71 -19.10
C ARG A 370 7.15 -46.59 -18.07
N ILE A 371 7.05 -45.33 -18.51
CA ILE A 371 7.13 -44.17 -17.62
C ILE A 371 5.97 -44.15 -16.63
N LEU A 372 4.73 -44.39 -17.09
CA LEU A 372 3.55 -44.42 -16.22
C LEU A 372 3.57 -45.59 -15.23
N LYS A 373 4.08 -46.77 -15.62
CA LYS A 373 4.33 -47.88 -14.69
C LYS A 373 5.39 -47.51 -13.64
N GLY A 374 6.43 -46.76 -14.04
CA GLY A 374 7.43 -46.22 -13.12
C GLY A 374 6.88 -45.24 -12.08
N PHE A 375 5.79 -44.53 -12.40
CA PHE A 375 5.03 -43.70 -11.45
C PHE A 375 3.97 -44.49 -10.65
N GLY A 376 3.94 -45.83 -10.75
CA GLY A 376 2.98 -46.67 -10.04
C GLY A 376 1.56 -46.68 -10.61
N VAL A 377 1.34 -46.23 -11.85
CA VAL A 377 0.02 -46.28 -12.49
C VAL A 377 -0.29 -47.72 -12.94
N PRO A 378 -1.43 -48.30 -12.56
CA PRO A 378 -1.74 -49.69 -12.89
C PRO A 378 -2.00 -49.89 -14.39
N GLU A 379 -1.62 -51.05 -14.91
CA GLU A 379 -1.56 -51.34 -16.35
C GLU A 379 -2.93 -51.26 -17.05
N TRP A 380 -4.01 -51.68 -16.37
CA TRP A 380 -5.37 -51.55 -16.89
C TRP A 380 -5.75 -50.07 -17.14
N LYS A 381 -5.33 -49.17 -16.24
CA LYS A 381 -5.60 -47.73 -16.35
C LYS A 381 -4.79 -47.15 -17.50
N ILE A 382 -3.52 -47.55 -17.67
CA ILE A 382 -2.69 -47.10 -18.79
C ILE A 382 -3.28 -47.55 -20.13
N LYS A 383 -3.70 -48.82 -20.24
CA LYS A 383 -4.31 -49.40 -21.46
C LYS A 383 -5.60 -48.68 -21.86
N SER A 384 -6.41 -48.23 -20.88
CA SER A 384 -7.62 -47.44 -21.14
C SER A 384 -7.37 -46.02 -21.66
N LEU A 385 -6.15 -45.48 -21.48
CA LEU A 385 -5.82 -44.10 -21.85
C LEU A 385 -5.26 -44.02 -23.28
N HIS A 386 -5.91 -43.21 -24.11
CA HIS A 386 -5.39 -42.81 -25.41
C HIS A 386 -4.08 -42.01 -25.27
N ARG A 387 -3.26 -41.99 -26.33
CA ARG A 387 -1.92 -41.39 -26.35
C ARG A 387 -1.82 -40.03 -25.66
N TRP A 388 -2.70 -39.08 -26.01
CA TRP A 388 -2.69 -37.73 -25.45
C TRP A 388 -3.00 -37.69 -23.94
N LYS A 389 -3.86 -38.59 -23.45
CA LYS A 389 -4.14 -38.71 -22.02
C LYS A 389 -2.96 -39.32 -21.26
N ARG A 390 -2.24 -40.29 -21.85
CA ARG A 390 -0.98 -40.81 -21.28
C ARG A 390 0.08 -39.71 -21.15
N ILE A 391 0.26 -38.90 -22.20
CA ILE A 391 1.20 -37.76 -22.18
C ILE A 391 0.79 -36.69 -21.17
N GLY A 392 -0.50 -36.39 -21.05
CA GLY A 392 -1.04 -35.48 -20.04
C GLY A 392 -0.72 -35.97 -18.62
N LEU A 393 -0.97 -37.24 -18.35
CA LEU A 393 -0.72 -37.87 -17.05
C LEU A 393 0.77 -37.93 -16.71
N ILE A 394 1.65 -38.25 -17.67
CA ILE A 394 3.11 -38.18 -17.48
C ILE A 394 3.53 -36.77 -17.06
N ARG A 395 2.99 -35.73 -17.70
CA ARG A 395 3.33 -34.35 -17.34
C ARG A 395 2.89 -33.99 -15.92
N GLU A 396 1.70 -34.41 -15.53
CA GLU A 396 1.15 -34.16 -14.19
C GLU A 396 1.98 -34.84 -13.12
N LEU A 397 2.28 -36.13 -13.31
CA LEU A 397 3.08 -36.94 -12.37
C LEU A 397 4.55 -36.48 -12.32
N SER A 398 5.15 -36.11 -13.44
CA SER A 398 6.49 -35.50 -13.48
C SER A 398 6.52 -34.14 -12.76
N GLY A 399 5.45 -33.34 -12.88
CA GLY A 399 5.29 -32.08 -12.15
C GLY A 399 5.20 -32.28 -10.64
N ALA A 400 4.35 -33.20 -10.19
CA ALA A 400 4.20 -33.55 -8.78
C ALA A 400 5.50 -34.11 -8.18
N ALA A 401 6.15 -35.07 -8.86
CA ALA A 401 7.41 -35.66 -8.38
C ALA A 401 8.56 -34.65 -8.26
N THR A 402 8.57 -33.62 -9.12
CA THR A 402 9.55 -32.52 -9.04
C THR A 402 9.25 -31.58 -7.87
N ALA A 403 7.97 -31.31 -7.58
CA ALA A 403 7.56 -30.47 -6.44
C ALA A 403 7.91 -31.12 -5.09
N ASP A 404 7.76 -32.44 -4.99
CA ASP A 404 8.00 -33.22 -3.77
C ASP A 404 9.47 -33.56 -3.52
N LYS A 405 10.39 -33.15 -4.42
CA LYS A 405 11.83 -33.48 -4.38
C LYS A 405 12.10 -34.99 -4.28
N ASN A 406 11.28 -35.81 -4.94
CA ASN A 406 11.45 -37.26 -4.91
C ASN A 406 12.70 -37.69 -5.70
N ALA A 407 13.70 -38.27 -5.02
CA ALA A 407 15.00 -38.63 -5.59
C ALA A 407 14.89 -39.75 -6.65
N GLU A 408 13.90 -40.63 -6.54
CA GLU A 408 13.69 -41.77 -7.46
C GLU A 408 13.26 -41.35 -8.86
N HIS A 409 12.79 -40.11 -9.03
CA HIS A 409 12.27 -39.58 -10.29
C HIS A 409 13.03 -38.34 -10.79
N SER A 410 14.26 -38.13 -10.31
CA SER A 410 15.10 -36.97 -10.67
C SER A 410 15.27 -36.76 -12.18
N GLY A 411 15.41 -37.84 -12.97
CA GLY A 411 15.53 -37.79 -14.44
C GLY A 411 14.22 -37.51 -15.21
N LEU A 412 13.08 -37.46 -14.52
CA LEU A 412 11.76 -37.15 -15.07
C LEU A 412 11.38 -35.67 -14.91
N SER A 413 12.20 -34.89 -14.20
CA SER A 413 12.07 -33.43 -14.05
C SER A 413 12.07 -32.69 -15.39
N ARG A 414 12.72 -33.23 -16.43
CA ARG A 414 12.71 -32.68 -17.80
C ARG A 414 11.32 -32.65 -18.45
N PHE A 415 10.40 -33.50 -17.99
CA PHE A 415 9.02 -33.54 -18.49
C PHE A 415 8.07 -32.68 -17.65
N ALA A 416 8.52 -32.23 -16.47
CA ALA A 416 7.78 -31.30 -15.63
C ALA A 416 7.76 -29.93 -16.30
N ARG A 417 6.58 -29.34 -16.45
CA ARG A 417 6.47 -27.91 -16.68
C ARG A 417 6.41 -27.24 -15.32
N SER A 418 7.04 -26.07 -15.15
CA SER A 418 6.80 -25.27 -13.96
C SER A 418 5.29 -25.04 -13.84
N LEU A 419 4.69 -25.58 -12.78
CA LEU A 419 3.26 -25.43 -12.54
C LEU A 419 3.05 -23.96 -12.16
N ARG A 420 2.63 -23.13 -13.11
CA ARG A 420 2.19 -21.77 -12.80
C ARG A 420 0.95 -21.89 -11.94
N VAL A 421 1.09 -21.57 -10.64
CA VAL A 421 -0.01 -21.47 -9.69
C VAL A 421 -1.08 -20.58 -10.32
N GLY A 422 -2.27 -21.13 -10.54
CA GLY A 422 -3.37 -20.38 -11.15
C GLY A 422 -3.75 -19.19 -10.28
N ILE A 423 -4.23 -18.08 -10.87
CA ILE A 423 -4.59 -16.86 -10.13
C ILE A 423 -5.57 -17.17 -8.98
N GLN A 424 -6.52 -18.08 -9.21
CA GLN A 424 -7.47 -18.52 -8.18
C GLN A 424 -6.78 -19.16 -6.98
N GLN A 425 -5.79 -20.04 -7.22
CA GLN A 425 -5.01 -20.67 -6.16
C GLN A 425 -4.15 -19.63 -5.42
N GLN A 426 -3.63 -18.63 -6.13
CA GLN A 426 -2.88 -17.55 -5.49
C GLN A 426 -3.77 -16.69 -4.58
N MET A 427 -5.01 -16.44 -4.98
CA MET A 427 -6.01 -15.74 -4.17
C MET A 427 -6.42 -16.56 -2.94
N THR A 428 -6.56 -17.89 -3.07
CA THR A 428 -6.85 -18.75 -1.90
C THR A 428 -5.68 -18.76 -0.92
N GLU A 429 -4.44 -18.86 -1.40
CA GLU A 429 -3.24 -18.77 -0.54
C GLU A 429 -3.15 -17.40 0.17
N GLN A 430 -3.42 -16.30 -0.53
CA GLN A 430 -3.48 -14.96 0.07
C GLN A 430 -4.53 -14.93 1.18
N LYS A 431 -5.70 -15.49 0.95
CA LYS A 431 -6.80 -15.52 1.92
C LYS A 431 -6.47 -16.36 3.16
N GLU A 432 -5.86 -17.54 2.97
CA GLU A 432 -5.41 -18.40 4.07
C GLU A 432 -4.33 -17.71 4.93
N ALA A 433 -3.36 -17.05 4.27
CA ALA A 433 -2.35 -16.25 4.96
C ALA A 433 -3.00 -15.09 5.73
N ALA A 434 -3.97 -14.40 5.13
CA ALA A 434 -4.71 -13.33 5.77
C ALA A 434 -5.44 -13.81 7.03
N ASN A 435 -6.12 -14.96 6.95
CA ASN A 435 -6.84 -15.59 8.05
C ASN A 435 -5.91 -15.96 9.21
N LYS A 436 -4.74 -16.53 8.90
CA LYS A 436 -3.73 -16.88 9.91
C LYS A 436 -3.21 -15.65 10.65
N ILE A 437 -2.90 -14.58 9.91
CA ILE A 437 -2.43 -13.32 10.49
C ILE A 437 -3.53 -12.68 11.34
N PHE A 438 -4.77 -12.63 10.84
CA PHE A 438 -5.90 -12.07 11.56
C PHE A 438 -6.17 -12.78 12.89
N LYS A 439 -6.16 -14.12 12.89
CA LYS A 439 -6.34 -14.93 14.11
C LYS A 439 -5.26 -14.62 15.15
N ASN A 440 -4.01 -14.44 14.72
CA ASN A 440 -2.91 -14.05 15.59
C ASN A 440 -3.07 -12.62 16.13
N MET A 441 -3.46 -11.67 15.28
CA MET A 441 -3.75 -10.30 15.67
C MET A 441 -4.86 -10.25 16.73
N ARG A 442 -5.99 -10.93 16.48
CA ARG A 442 -7.09 -11.03 17.45
C ARG A 442 -6.65 -11.64 18.77
N LYS A 443 -5.87 -12.73 18.75
CA LYS A 443 -5.35 -13.36 19.98
C LYS A 443 -4.44 -12.43 20.79
N MET A 444 -3.67 -11.58 20.11
CA MET A 444 -2.72 -10.65 20.74
C MET A 444 -3.43 -9.40 21.28
N LEU A 445 -4.34 -8.82 20.49
CA LEU A 445 -4.99 -7.55 20.77
C LEU A 445 -6.28 -7.69 21.59
N SER A 446 -6.86 -8.89 21.71
CA SER A 446 -7.99 -9.14 22.60
C SER A 446 -7.62 -9.11 24.09
N ASP A 447 -8.56 -8.62 24.90
CA ASP A 447 -8.40 -8.54 26.33
C ASP A 447 -8.65 -9.89 27.03
N LYS A 448 -7.57 -10.55 27.45
CA LYS A 448 -7.67 -11.80 28.22
C LYS A 448 -8.17 -11.56 29.66
N LYS A 449 -7.84 -10.41 30.27
CA LYS A 449 -8.23 -10.09 31.65
C LYS A 449 -9.69 -9.62 31.70
N GLY A 450 -10.09 -8.73 30.77
CA GLY A 450 -11.46 -8.26 30.64
C GLY A 450 -12.48 -9.38 30.33
N SER A 451 -12.11 -10.35 29.48
CA SER A 451 -13.00 -11.46 29.08
C SER A 451 -13.41 -12.39 30.24
N ARG A 452 -12.55 -12.58 31.26
CA ARG A 452 -12.95 -13.31 32.49
C ARG A 452 -13.94 -12.52 33.32
N ARG A 453 -13.78 -11.19 33.41
CA ARG A 453 -14.67 -10.31 34.18
C ARG A 453 -16.06 -10.19 33.55
N THR A 454 -16.16 -10.17 32.22
CA THR A 454 -17.47 -10.11 31.55
C THR A 454 -18.25 -11.43 31.63
N ARG A 455 -17.57 -12.57 31.82
CA ARG A 455 -18.22 -13.85 32.10
C ARG A 455 -18.74 -13.98 33.52
N GLY A 456 -18.21 -13.21 34.48
CA GLY A 456 -18.72 -13.16 35.85
C GLY A 456 -20.00 -12.32 36.04
N GLY A 457 -20.52 -11.67 34.98
CA GLY A 457 -21.70 -10.81 35.03
C GLY A 457 -22.94 -11.36 34.30
N ALA A 458 -22.90 -12.61 33.82
CA ALA A 458 -24.05 -13.27 33.22
C ALA A 458 -24.35 -14.53 34.04
N GLY A 459 -25.36 -14.43 34.91
CA GLY A 459 -25.80 -15.50 35.80
C GLY A 459 -26.16 -16.78 35.04
N GLY A 460 -25.72 -17.91 35.61
CA GLY A 460 -25.98 -19.26 35.11
C GLY A 460 -25.17 -20.32 35.85
N SER A 461 -25.48 -20.49 37.14
CA SER A 461 -25.45 -21.74 37.95
C SER A 461 -24.28 -22.73 37.80
N SER A 462 -23.44 -22.84 38.82
CA SER A 462 -23.39 -23.98 39.79
C SER A 462 -21.99 -24.15 40.39
N ASP A 463 -21.95 -24.05 41.72
CA ASP A 463 -21.11 -24.78 42.70
C ASP A 463 -19.58 -24.62 42.63
N ASP A 464 -18.80 -24.58 43.70
CA ASP A 464 -18.91 -24.31 45.14
C ASP A 464 -17.42 -24.45 45.57
N ASP A 465 -16.86 -23.46 46.28
CA ASP A 465 -15.96 -23.75 47.41
C ASP A 465 -15.57 -22.43 48.09
N GLY A 466 -15.91 -22.37 49.37
CA GLY A 466 -15.74 -21.23 50.26
C GLY A 466 -14.37 -21.16 50.94
N GLY A 467 -14.24 -20.15 51.80
CA GLY A 467 -13.09 -19.86 52.63
C GLY A 467 -12.85 -18.34 52.63
N SER A 468 -13.62 -17.59 53.42
CA SER A 468 -13.38 -17.22 54.82
C SER A 468 -12.71 -15.86 54.90
N ASP A 469 -13.35 -15.00 55.69
CA ASP A 469 -13.00 -13.64 56.06
C ASP A 469 -11.57 -13.55 56.63
N ASP A 470 -10.94 -12.38 56.47
CA ASP A 470 -10.56 -11.52 57.60
C ASP A 470 -9.98 -10.19 57.07
N ASP A 471 -10.60 -9.10 57.52
CA ASP A 471 -10.06 -7.73 57.51
C ASP A 471 -8.87 -7.67 58.47
N ASP A 472 -7.74 -7.07 58.07
CA ASP A 472 -6.80 -6.46 59.02
C ASP A 472 -5.94 -5.40 58.33
N ASP A 473 -5.87 -4.26 59.03
CA ASP A 473 -5.24 -2.99 58.66
C ASP A 473 -3.70 -3.04 58.59
N ASP A 474 -3.19 -2.01 57.93
CA ASP A 474 -1.80 -1.65 57.64
C ASP A 474 -0.74 -1.91 58.75
N ASP A 475 0.31 -2.64 58.37
CA ASP A 475 1.69 -2.34 58.81
C ASP A 475 2.69 -2.89 57.77
N GLU A 476 3.11 -2.03 56.83
CA GLU A 476 4.01 -2.36 55.71
C GLU A 476 5.41 -2.72 56.25
N SER A 477 5.64 -4.00 56.54
CA SER A 477 6.88 -4.48 57.13
C SER A 477 8.10 -4.16 56.25
N ALA A 478 9.26 -3.91 56.87
CA ALA A 478 10.51 -3.62 56.17
C ALA A 478 10.93 -4.70 55.15
N ALA A 479 10.38 -5.91 55.27
CA ALA A 479 10.56 -6.99 54.30
C ALA A 479 9.84 -6.71 52.97
N GLU A 480 8.63 -6.15 53.01
CA GLU A 480 7.82 -5.84 51.84
C GLU A 480 8.38 -4.64 51.07
N LEU A 481 8.89 -3.63 51.80
CA LEU A 481 9.59 -2.49 51.23
C LEU A 481 10.91 -2.90 50.55
N ARG A 482 11.64 -3.86 51.14
CA ARG A 482 12.83 -4.48 50.52
C ARG A 482 12.47 -5.28 49.27
N GLU A 483 11.30 -5.91 49.24
CA GLU A 483 10.85 -6.65 48.07
C GLU A 483 10.34 -5.74 46.94
N ARG A 484 9.66 -4.63 47.28
CA ARG A 484 9.34 -3.56 46.33
C ARG A 484 10.60 -2.91 45.77
N LEU A 485 11.62 -2.65 46.59
CA LEU A 485 12.93 -2.18 46.13
C LEU A 485 13.60 -3.19 45.19
N ARG A 486 13.60 -4.49 45.52
CA ARG A 486 14.10 -5.53 44.61
C ARG A 486 13.35 -5.59 43.28
N ARG A 487 12.01 -5.43 43.29
CA ARG A 487 11.20 -5.40 42.07
C ARG A 487 11.43 -4.13 41.26
N ALA A 488 11.60 -2.99 41.92
CA ALA A 488 11.93 -1.71 41.27
C ALA A 488 13.34 -1.75 40.68
N GLU A 489 14.33 -2.30 41.38
CA GLU A 489 15.69 -2.50 40.87
C GLU A 489 15.71 -3.49 39.69
N ALA A 490 14.93 -4.58 39.75
CA ALA A 490 14.78 -5.50 38.64
C ALA A 490 14.10 -4.83 37.43
N SER A 491 13.11 -3.98 37.66
CA SER A 491 12.44 -3.19 36.63
C SER A 491 13.37 -2.15 36.00
N ILE A 492 14.16 -1.42 36.79
CA ILE A 492 15.18 -0.48 36.31
C ILE A 492 16.26 -1.21 35.52
N ARG A 493 16.70 -2.38 35.97
CA ARG A 493 17.67 -3.21 35.25
C ARG A 493 17.08 -3.71 33.92
N SER A 494 15.81 -4.10 33.89
CA SER A 494 15.11 -4.46 32.65
C SER A 494 14.99 -3.27 31.69
N MET A 495 14.60 -2.09 32.19
CA MET A 495 14.52 -0.87 31.38
C MET A 495 15.89 -0.43 30.85
N ARG A 496 16.96 -0.60 31.63
CA ARG A 496 18.34 -0.31 31.22
C ARG A 496 18.79 -1.27 30.11
N VAL A 497 18.50 -2.57 30.24
CA VAL A 497 18.75 -3.56 29.18
C VAL A 497 17.93 -3.22 27.93
N GLU A 498 16.67 -2.83 28.06
CA GLU A 498 15.83 -2.40 26.93
C GLU A 498 16.37 -1.13 26.24
N LEU A 499 16.92 -0.19 27.01
CA LEU A 499 17.58 1.02 26.51
C LEU A 499 18.91 0.72 25.80
N GLU A 500 19.70 -0.19 26.36
CA GLU A 500 20.95 -0.68 25.75
C GLU A 500 20.63 -1.45 24.45
N ASP A 501 19.63 -2.34 24.46
CA ASP A 501 19.09 -3.01 23.28
C ASP A 501 18.56 -2.01 22.23
N ALA A 502 17.89 -0.95 22.65
CA ALA A 502 17.38 0.09 21.76
C ALA A 502 18.53 0.91 21.15
N ALA A 503 19.58 1.20 21.91
CA ALA A 503 20.78 1.87 21.44
C ALA A 503 21.58 0.98 20.46
N GLU A 504 21.70 -0.31 20.74
CA GLU A 504 22.32 -1.28 19.83
C GLU A 504 21.51 -1.44 18.55
N ARG A 505 20.17 -1.50 18.63
CA ARG A 505 19.28 -1.47 17.46
C ARG A 505 19.46 -0.19 16.66
N ALA A 506 19.55 0.97 17.31
CA ALA A 506 19.80 2.25 16.63
C ALA A 506 21.17 2.30 15.92
N ARG A 507 22.22 1.72 16.52
CA ARG A 507 23.55 1.59 15.90
C ARG A 507 23.53 0.62 14.71
N MET A 508 22.85 -0.51 14.83
CA MET A 508 22.66 -1.45 13.73
C MET A 508 21.81 -0.87 12.61
N ASP A 509 20.80 -0.06 12.94
CA ASP A 509 20.00 0.70 11.98
C ASP A 509 20.85 1.77 11.28
N ALA A 510 21.78 2.43 11.97
CA ALA A 510 22.72 3.37 11.36
C ALA A 510 23.68 2.67 10.37
N LEU A 511 24.27 1.54 10.77
CA LEU A 511 25.15 0.75 9.89
C LEU A 511 24.42 0.14 8.68
N THR A 512 23.15 -0.25 8.86
CA THR A 512 22.32 -0.72 7.74
C THR A 512 21.91 0.43 6.82
N ARG A 513 21.70 1.65 7.34
CA ARG A 513 21.47 2.86 6.55
C ARG A 513 22.67 3.23 5.67
N GLU A 514 23.88 3.26 6.23
CA GLU A 514 25.11 3.57 5.49
C GLU A 514 25.34 2.55 4.34
N ARG A 515 25.09 1.27 4.61
CA ARG A 515 25.13 0.22 3.58
C ARG A 515 24.02 0.36 2.55
N ALA A 516 22.81 0.72 2.97
CA ALA A 516 21.71 0.99 2.07
C ALA A 516 22.01 2.20 1.15
N GLU A 517 22.76 3.19 1.62
CA GLU A 517 23.18 4.34 0.82
C GLU A 517 24.19 3.99 -0.26
N ALA A 518 25.22 3.19 0.07
CA ALA A 518 26.15 2.66 -0.92
C ALA A 518 25.40 1.89 -2.04
N THR A 519 24.37 1.13 -1.67
CA THR A 519 23.55 0.39 -2.63
C THR A 519 22.58 1.27 -3.43
N ALA A 520 22.10 2.37 -2.83
CA ALA A 520 21.27 3.36 -3.51
C ALA A 520 22.05 4.08 -4.62
N ASN A 521 23.36 4.28 -4.47
CA ASN A 521 24.23 4.84 -5.51
C ASN A 521 24.22 4.00 -6.78
N ASP A 522 24.37 2.68 -6.65
CA ASP A 522 24.37 1.76 -7.79
C ASP A 522 22.99 1.68 -8.46
N LEU A 523 21.92 1.73 -7.66
CA LEU A 523 20.55 1.82 -8.19
C LEU A 523 20.28 3.12 -8.94
N GLU A 524 20.76 4.26 -8.42
CA GLU A 524 20.59 5.52 -9.11
C GLU A 524 21.29 5.50 -10.49
N ARG A 525 22.52 4.98 -10.55
CA ARG A 525 23.26 4.85 -11.82
C ARG A 525 22.52 3.97 -12.81
N THR A 526 21.91 2.88 -12.35
CA THR A 526 21.14 1.98 -13.24
C THR A 526 19.80 2.59 -13.64
N LEU A 527 19.07 3.22 -12.72
CA LEU A 527 17.84 3.95 -13.04
C LEU A 527 18.07 5.11 -14.01
N ALA A 528 19.17 5.83 -13.87
CA ALA A 528 19.56 6.88 -14.81
C ALA A 528 19.77 6.31 -16.22
N LYS A 529 20.46 5.15 -16.34
CA LYS A 529 20.63 4.46 -17.63
C LYS A 529 19.30 3.98 -18.22
N PHE A 530 18.36 3.49 -17.39
CA PHE A 530 17.03 3.10 -17.85
C PHE A 530 16.19 4.31 -18.27
N ALA A 531 16.30 5.43 -17.56
CA ALA A 531 15.62 6.67 -17.91
C ALA A 531 16.09 7.20 -19.26
N THR A 532 17.41 7.25 -19.51
CA THR A 532 17.96 7.66 -20.81
C THR A 532 17.53 6.71 -21.93
N GLN A 533 17.55 5.39 -21.70
CA GLN A 533 17.05 4.41 -22.67
C GLN A 533 15.55 4.56 -22.96
N ASN A 534 14.74 4.86 -21.95
CA ASN A 534 13.30 5.10 -22.14
C ASN A 534 13.03 6.41 -22.90
N GLU A 535 13.78 7.47 -22.62
CA GLU A 535 13.69 8.73 -23.38
C GLU A 535 14.10 8.54 -24.84
N GLU A 536 15.17 7.78 -25.10
CA GLU A 536 15.57 7.40 -26.46
C GLU A 536 14.50 6.57 -27.18
N MET A 537 13.88 5.60 -26.49
CA MET A 537 12.75 4.84 -27.06
C MET A 537 11.53 5.72 -27.32
N LEU A 538 11.15 6.61 -26.40
CA LEU A 538 10.05 7.55 -26.57
C LEU A 538 10.33 8.53 -27.73
N ALA A 539 11.56 9.01 -27.87
CA ALA A 539 11.99 9.83 -28.99
C ALA A 539 11.94 9.04 -30.31
N ALA A 540 12.32 7.76 -30.31
CA ALA A 540 12.21 6.88 -31.47
C ALA A 540 10.75 6.64 -31.88
N VAL A 541 9.86 6.40 -30.92
CA VAL A 541 8.41 6.24 -31.16
C VAL A 541 7.79 7.56 -31.66
N LYS A 542 8.17 8.70 -31.09
CA LYS A 542 7.74 10.03 -31.59
C LYS A 542 8.21 10.26 -33.03
N ARG A 543 9.45 9.91 -33.36
CA ARG A 543 9.98 10.00 -34.74
C ARG A 543 9.26 9.05 -35.69
N GLN A 544 8.89 7.85 -35.23
CA GLN A 544 8.17 6.87 -36.04
C GLN A 544 6.72 7.30 -36.29
N THR A 545 6.06 7.88 -35.28
CA THR A 545 4.69 8.41 -35.39
C THR A 545 4.62 9.66 -36.27
N THR A 546 5.58 10.59 -36.17
CA THR A 546 5.64 11.73 -37.10
C THR A 546 5.88 11.29 -38.54
N ARG A 547 6.79 10.34 -38.77
CA ARG A 547 6.98 9.73 -40.10
C ARG A 547 5.73 9.06 -40.66
N ALA A 548 4.94 8.38 -39.81
CA ALA A 548 3.69 7.76 -40.22
C ALA A 548 2.63 8.80 -40.59
N MET A 549 2.52 9.90 -39.82
CA MET A 549 1.62 11.02 -40.12
C MET A 549 2.00 11.72 -41.42
N ASP A 550 3.29 11.98 -41.65
CA ASP A 550 3.78 12.59 -42.90
C ASP A 550 3.52 11.68 -44.10
N ALA A 551 3.67 10.36 -43.93
CA ALA A 551 3.36 9.39 -44.98
C ALA A 551 1.85 9.35 -45.28
N GLU A 552 0.98 9.41 -44.28
CA GLU A 552 -0.47 9.50 -44.45
C GLU A 552 -0.87 10.80 -45.17
N GLN A 553 -0.24 11.93 -44.82
CA GLN A 553 -0.51 13.21 -45.43
C GLN A 553 -0.05 13.25 -46.90
N LYS A 554 1.13 12.67 -47.21
CA LYS A 554 1.59 12.47 -48.59
C LYS A 554 0.70 11.54 -49.39
N ALA A 555 0.20 10.45 -48.78
CA ALA A 555 -0.74 9.53 -49.42
C ALA A 555 -2.09 10.20 -49.73
N LYS A 556 -2.61 11.05 -48.83
CA LYS A 556 -3.82 11.84 -49.08
C LYS A 556 -3.64 12.85 -50.21
N ILE A 557 -2.47 13.50 -50.31
CA ILE A 557 -2.14 14.41 -51.41
C ILE A 557 -1.99 13.66 -52.73
N ALA A 558 -1.38 12.48 -52.72
CA ALA A 558 -1.23 11.62 -53.89
C ALA A 558 -2.58 11.06 -54.38
N ALA A 559 -3.47 10.64 -53.46
CA ALA A 559 -4.83 10.20 -53.77
C ALA A 559 -5.69 11.33 -54.35
N ARG A 560 -5.43 12.59 -53.98
CA ARG A 560 -6.09 13.76 -54.58
C ARG A 560 -5.58 14.09 -55.99
N ARG A 561 -4.45 13.52 -56.41
CA ARG A 561 -3.81 13.71 -57.73
C ARG A 561 -4.06 12.56 -58.72
N VAL A 562 -4.55 11.40 -58.27
CA VAL A 562 -4.77 10.24 -59.13
C VAL A 562 -6.19 9.75 -58.93
N GLY A 563 -7.06 10.12 -59.87
CA GLY A 563 -8.35 9.46 -60.05
C GLY A 563 -8.13 7.99 -60.41
N GLU A 564 -8.78 7.12 -59.65
CA GLU A 564 -9.06 5.70 -59.88
C GLU A 564 -7.94 4.83 -60.48
N THR A 565 -7.41 3.87 -59.68
CA THR A 565 -7.59 2.43 -59.94
C THR A 565 -6.80 1.52 -58.96
N ARG A 566 -7.39 0.34 -58.73
CA ARG A 566 -6.87 -0.96 -58.23
C ARG A 566 -6.96 -1.29 -56.73
N LEU A 567 -7.70 -2.38 -56.50
CA LEU A 567 -8.01 -3.06 -55.23
C LEU A 567 -6.80 -3.56 -54.39
N SER A 568 -5.54 -3.27 -54.75
CA SER A 568 -4.38 -3.62 -53.90
C SER A 568 -4.18 -2.64 -52.74
N ASP A 569 -4.65 -1.39 -52.89
CA ASP A 569 -4.47 -0.36 -51.88
C ASP A 569 -5.49 -0.44 -50.74
N ALA A 570 -6.64 -1.09 -50.94
CA ALA A 570 -7.63 -1.31 -49.89
C ALA A 570 -7.06 -2.12 -48.69
N ARG A 571 -6.20 -3.11 -48.95
CA ARG A 571 -5.52 -3.87 -47.88
C ARG A 571 -4.44 -3.06 -47.17
N ARG A 572 -3.73 -2.18 -47.87
CA ARG A 572 -2.77 -1.24 -47.25
C ARG A 572 -3.49 -0.16 -46.43
N LEU A 573 -4.64 0.30 -46.91
CA LEU A 573 -5.53 1.21 -46.21
C LEU A 573 -6.12 0.55 -44.95
N GLU A 574 -6.49 -0.72 -45.00
CA GLU A 574 -7.01 -1.46 -43.85
C GLU A 574 -5.93 -1.63 -42.74
N VAL A 575 -4.68 -1.91 -43.12
CA VAL A 575 -3.55 -1.99 -42.18
C VAL A 575 -3.22 -0.61 -41.59
N ALA A 576 -3.22 0.45 -42.41
CA ALA A 576 -3.00 1.82 -41.95
C ALA A 576 -4.15 2.34 -41.06
N MET A 577 -5.40 2.01 -41.39
CA MET A 577 -6.56 2.34 -40.56
C MET A 577 -6.54 1.56 -39.25
N LYS A 578 -6.21 0.26 -39.24
CA LYS A 578 -6.04 -0.52 -38.00
C LYS A 578 -4.93 0.04 -37.12
N ALA A 579 -3.81 0.48 -37.69
CA ALA A 579 -2.75 1.17 -36.95
C ALA A 579 -3.20 2.53 -36.39
N GLY A 580 -3.94 3.32 -37.17
CA GLY A 580 -4.53 4.59 -36.73
C GLY A 580 -5.66 4.44 -35.70
N TYR A 581 -6.40 3.34 -35.73
CA TYR A 581 -7.42 3.00 -34.73
C TYR A 581 -6.77 2.55 -33.42
N LEU A 582 -5.73 1.71 -33.48
CA LEU A 582 -4.91 1.33 -32.33
C LEU A 582 -4.22 2.55 -31.69
N ALA A 583 -3.72 3.49 -32.49
CA ALA A 583 -3.11 4.73 -32.00
C ALA A 583 -4.12 5.67 -31.31
N ARG A 584 -5.36 5.74 -31.82
CA ARG A 584 -6.45 6.48 -31.16
C ARG A 584 -6.91 5.80 -29.87
N TYR A 585 -6.96 4.48 -29.84
CA TYR A 585 -7.28 3.70 -28.63
C TYR A 585 -6.19 3.86 -27.55
N TRP A 586 -4.92 3.95 -27.95
CA TRP A 586 -3.80 4.19 -27.03
C TRP A 586 -3.77 5.62 -26.47
N ARG A 587 -4.16 6.64 -27.25
CA ARG A 587 -4.30 8.01 -26.73
C ARG A 587 -5.47 8.15 -25.75
N ALA A 588 -6.57 7.44 -25.97
CA ALA A 588 -7.72 7.45 -25.04
C ALA A 588 -7.46 6.70 -23.72
N ALA A 589 -6.43 5.85 -23.66
CA ALA A 589 -6.03 5.15 -22.44
C ALA A 589 -5.03 5.96 -21.57
N PHE A 590 -4.54 7.10 -22.06
CA PHE A 590 -3.52 7.94 -21.39
C PHE A 590 -3.79 9.46 -21.53
N ALA A 591 -5.04 9.83 -21.80
CA ALA A 591 -5.58 11.16 -21.57
C ALA A 591 -6.71 11.00 -20.55
#